data_AF-A0A6L4YJJ8-F1
#
_entry.id   AF-A0A6L4YJJ8-F1
#
_cell.length_a   1.000
_cell.length_b   1.000
_cell.length_c   1.000
_cell.angle_alpha   90.00
_cell.angle_beta   90.00
_cell.angle_gamma   90.00
#
_symmetry.space_group_name_H-M   'P 1'
#
loop_
_entity.id
_entity.type
_entity.pdbx_description
1 polymer ?
#
loop_
_entity_poly.entity_id
_entity_poly.type
_entity_poly.pdbx_seq_one_letter_code
_entity_poly.pdbx_strand_id
1 'polypeptide(L)' 'MKATPILIDTNLLVLYVVGTASRSYIEKHKRLTEFVVEDYDALLKLINNASAVFVTPHTLAETSNLARYIGEP' A
#
# COMPACT_ATOMS: atom_id res chain seq x y z
N MET A 1 5.65 23.21 -5.31
CA MET A 1 4.51 22.61 -6.05
C MET A 1 3.29 22.62 -5.12
N LYS A 2 2.08 22.89 -5.62
CA LYS A 2 0.86 22.80 -4.80
C LYS A 2 0.61 21.31 -4.51
N ALA A 3 0.41 20.94 -3.25
CA ALA A 3 0.11 19.56 -2.88
C ALA A 3 -1.23 19.12 -3.50
N THR A 4 -1.21 18.03 -4.26
CA THR A 4 -2.38 17.51 -5.00
C THR A 4 -2.99 16.37 -4.20
N PRO A 5 -4.34 16.26 -4.12
CA PRO A 5 -4.95 15.08 -3.54
C PRO A 5 -4.69 13.85 -4.43
N ILE A 6 -4.56 12.69 -3.80
CA ILE A 6 -4.36 11.41 -4.52
C ILE A 6 -5.49 10.44 -4.19
N LEU A 7 -5.84 9.60 -5.15
CA LEU A 7 -6.66 8.42 -4.96
C LEU A 7 -5.73 7.20 -5.02
N ILE A 8 -5.77 6.35 -3.99
CA ILE A 8 -4.91 5.15 -3.94
C ILE A 8 -5.72 3.95 -4.41
N ASP A 9 -5.15 3.14 -5.30
CA ASP A 9 -5.72 1.87 -5.73
C ASP A 9 -5.51 0.76 -4.70
N THR A 10 -6.15 -0.39 -4.91
CA THR A 10 -6.07 -1.53 -3.98
C THR A 10 -4.64 -2.07 -3.81
N ASN A 11 -3.88 -2.25 -4.87
CA ASN A 11 -2.55 -2.87 -4.80
C ASN A 11 -1.56 -1.99 -4.05
N LEU A 12 -1.59 -0.68 -4.32
CA LEU A 12 -0.78 0.29 -3.59
C LEU A 12 -1.24 0.43 -2.12
N LEU A 13 -2.55 0.31 -1.85
CA LEU A 13 -3.03 0.31 -0.48
C LEU A 13 -2.61 -0.95 0.29
N VAL A 14 -2.57 -2.12 -0.37
CA VAL A 14 -2.01 -3.36 0.21
C VAL A 14 -0.52 -3.20 0.47
N LEU A 15 0.26 -2.66 -0.47
CA LEU A 15 1.68 -2.36 -0.27
C LEU A 15 1.88 -1.42 0.93
N TYR A 16 1.06 -0.38 1.03
CA TYR A 16 1.09 0.55 2.16
C TYR A 16 0.82 -0.14 3.49
N VAL A 17 -0.25 -0.94 3.58
CA VAL A 17 -0.63 -1.65 4.81
C VAL A 17 0.44 -2.66 5.23
N VAL A 18 0.87 -3.53 4.31
CA VAL A 18 1.89 -4.57 4.59
C VAL A 18 3.23 -3.93 4.93
N GLY A 19 3.68 -2.94 4.14
CA GLY A 19 4.95 -2.25 4.39
C GLY A 19 4.98 -1.47 5.70
N THR A 20 3.83 -0.91 6.10
CA THR A 20 3.68 -0.21 7.40
C THR A 20 3.68 -1.19 8.57
N ALA A 21 3.13 -2.40 8.40
CA ALA A 21 3.19 -3.45 9.41
C ALA A 21 4.61 -4.05 9.52
N SER A 22 5.25 -4.36 8.39
CA SER A 22 6.67 -4.74 8.31
C SER A 22 7.16 -4.72 6.87
N ARG A 23 8.24 -3.98 6.62
CA ARG A 23 8.91 -3.94 5.32
C ARG A 23 9.40 -5.32 4.86
N SER A 24 9.79 -6.20 5.80
CA SER A 24 10.26 -7.55 5.46
C SER A 24 9.15 -8.49 4.99
N TYR A 25 7.88 -8.14 5.21
CA TYR A 25 6.75 -8.89 4.66
C TYR A 25 6.43 -8.53 3.21
N ILE A 26 6.92 -7.39 2.68
CA ILE A 26 6.67 -7.00 1.29
C ILE A 26 7.14 -8.10 0.33
N GLU A 27 8.38 -8.54 0.49
CA GLU A 27 8.98 -9.60 -0.34
C GLU A 27 8.38 -10.99 -0.11
N LYS A 28 7.75 -11.22 1.05
CA LYS A 28 7.17 -12.52 1.43
C LYS A 28 5.68 -12.63 1.06
N HIS A 29 5.02 -11.52 0.77
CA HIS A 29 3.58 -11.47 0.57
C HIS A 29 3.20 -11.90 -0.85
N LYS A 30 2.36 -12.94 -0.97
CA LYS A 30 1.97 -13.55 -2.26
C LYS A 30 1.35 -12.58 -3.27
N ARG A 31 0.82 -11.44 -2.81
CA ARG A 31 0.19 -10.42 -3.65
C ARG A 31 1.07 -9.19 -3.91
N LEU A 32 2.27 -9.15 -3.34
CA LEU A 32 3.24 -8.06 -3.54
C LEU A 32 4.47 -8.52 -4.32
N THR A 33 4.38 -9.63 -5.06
CA THR A 33 5.51 -10.18 -5.83
C THR A 33 6.02 -9.25 -6.93
N GLU A 34 5.24 -8.23 -7.31
CA GLU A 34 5.62 -7.20 -8.28
C GLU A 34 6.26 -5.96 -7.62
N PHE A 35 6.32 -5.91 -6.28
CA PHE A 35 6.83 -4.78 -5.53
C PHE A 35 8.06 -5.16 -4.71
N VAL A 36 8.98 -4.21 -4.58
CA VAL A 36 10.13 -4.26 -3.68
C VAL A 36 10.00 -3.21 -2.57
N VAL A 37 10.89 -3.25 -1.58
CA VAL A 37 10.87 -2.31 -0.45
C VAL A 37 11.03 -0.85 -0.93
N GLU A 38 11.79 -0.63 -2.01
CA GLU A 38 12.01 0.67 -2.62
C GLU A 38 10.71 1.26 -3.22
N ASP A 39 9.79 0.41 -3.70
CA ASP A 39 8.48 0.85 -4.19
C ASP A 39 7.61 1.37 -3.05
N TYR A 40 7.70 0.73 -1.87
CA TYR A 40 7.05 1.24 -0.67
C TYR A 40 7.63 2.59 -0.24
N ASP A 41 8.95 2.77 -0.32
CA ASP A 41 9.58 4.07 -0.06
C ASP A 41 9.16 5.15 -1.07
N ALA A 42 8.99 4.78 -2.34
CA ALA A 42 8.43 5.68 -3.36
C ALA A 42 6.97 6.05 -3.06
N LEU A 43 6.15 5.07 -2.66
CA LEU A 43 4.76 5.28 -2.28
C LEU A 43 4.63 6.22 -1.07
N LEU A 44 5.46 6.05 -0.04
CA LEU A 44 5.49 6.95 1.12
C LEU A 44 5.82 8.39 0.73
N LYS A 45 6.75 8.59 -0.22
CA LYS A 45 7.04 9.94 -0.73
C LYS A 45 5.84 10.55 -1.43
N LEU A 46 5.06 9.78 -2.19
CA LEU A 46 3.84 10.28 -2.84
C LEU A 46 2.76 10.65 -1.81
N ILE A 47 2.53 9.77 -0.84
CA ILE A 47 1.53 9.98 0.23
C ILE A 47 1.89 11.20 1.08
N ASN A 48 3.14 11.33 1.52
CA ASN A 48 3.58 12.44 2.38
C ASN A 48 3.52 13.81 1.69
N ASN A 49 3.55 13.84 0.36
CA ASN A 49 3.45 15.07 -0.42
C ASN A 49 2.01 15.38 -0.90
N ALA A 50 1.06 14.48 -0.65
CA ALA A 50 -0.33 14.68 -1.03
C ALA A 50 -1.05 15.60 -0.04
N SER A 51 -1.98 16.42 -0.52
CA SER A 51 -2.82 17.27 0.36
C SER A 51 -3.96 16.50 1.01
N ALA A 52 -4.35 15.38 0.41
CA ALA A 52 -5.31 14.42 0.94
C ALA A 52 -5.12 13.07 0.27
N VAL A 53 -5.49 12.00 0.97
CA VAL A 53 -5.54 10.63 0.45
C VAL A 53 -6.98 10.18 0.43
N PHE A 54 -7.47 9.81 -0.75
CA PHE A 54 -8.79 9.25 -0.95
C PHE A 54 -8.68 7.75 -1.24
N VAL A 55 -9.73 7.04 -0.85
CA VAL A 55 -9.98 5.63 -1.16
C VAL A 55 -11.47 5.46 -1.42
N THR A 56 -11.84 4.44 -2.21
CA THR A 56 -13.25 4.06 -2.34
C THR A 56 -13.59 2.97 -1.33
N PRO A 57 -14.88 2.79 -0.95
CA PRO A 57 -15.29 1.66 -0.12
C PRO A 57 -14.87 0.31 -0.71
N HIS A 58 -14.92 0.16 -2.03
CA HIS A 58 -14.47 -1.05 -2.72
C HIS A 58 -12.96 -1.27 -2.59
N THR A 59 -12.16 -0.21 -2.72
CA THR A 59 -10.70 -0.26 -2.49
C THR A 59 -10.38 -0.78 -1.09
N LEU A 60 -11.10 -0.30 -0.07
CA LEU A 60 -10.92 -0.76 1.32
C LEU A 60 -11.32 -2.23 1.51
N ALA A 61 -12.45 -2.64 0.95
CA ALA A 61 -12.92 -4.02 1.02
C ALA A 61 -11.92 -5.00 0.40
N GLU A 62 -11.45 -4.71 -0.81
CA GLU A 62 -10.45 -5.54 -1.49
C GLU A 62 -9.10 -5.54 -0.78
N THR A 63 -8.66 -4.40 -0.25
CA THR A 63 -7.42 -4.32 0.53
C THR A 63 -7.50 -5.20 1.78
N SER A 64 -8.62 -5.18 2.50
CA SER A 64 -8.85 -6.05 3.65
C SER A 64 -8.80 -7.54 3.25
N ASN A 65 -9.38 -7.91 2.11
CA ASN A 65 -9.34 -9.29 1.63
C ASN A 65 -7.90 -9.73 1.28
N LEU A 66 -7.14 -8.86 0.61
CA LEU A 66 -5.79 -9.17 0.14
C LEU A 66 -4.73 -9.11 1.25
N ALA A 67 -4.89 -8.24 2.26
CA ALA A 67 -3.94 -8.12 3.36
C ALA A 67 -3.95 -9.33 4.33
N ARG A 68 -5.02 -10.15 4.30
CA ARG A 68 -5.12 -11.38 5.11
C ARG A 68 -4.18 -12.50 4.66
N TYR A 69 -3.53 -12.38 3.50
CA TYR A 69 -2.60 -13.39 2.97
C TYR A 69 -1.16 -13.25 3.48
N ILE A 70 -0.98 -12.80 4.72
CA ILE A 70 0.28 -12.98 5.44
C ILE A 70 0.41 -14.45 5.82
N GLY A 71 1.50 -15.12 5.41
CA GLY A 71 1.78 -16.48 5.84
C GLY A 71 1.75 -16.55 7.37
N GLU A 72 1.33 -17.69 7.93
CA GLU A 72 1.37 -17.92 9.38
C GLU A 72 2.71 -17.43 9.96
N PRO A 73 2.69 -16.68 11.08
CA PRO A 73 3.90 -16.16 11.71
C PRO A 73 4.92 -17.27 12.04
#